data_AF-D3G1X5-F1
#
_entry.id   AF-D3G1X5-F1
#
_cell.length_a   1.000
_cell.length_b   1.000
_cell.length_c   1.000
_cell.angle_alpha   90.00
_cell.angle_beta   90.00
_cell.angle_gamma   90.00
#
_symmetry.space_group_name_H-M   'P 1'
#
loop_
_entity.id
_entity.type
_entity.pdbx_description
1 polymer ?
#
loop_
_entity_poly.entity_id
_entity_poly.type
_entity_poly.pdbx_seq_one_letter_code
_entity_poly.pdbx_strand_id
1 'polypeptide(L)'
;MKEEDFDKNGEQNDRVNDSNNNEDRNEKDSIKENNRDWRVINHQDFLSQHSLRMAEYVSELTRPLTTFSEPFYSMIDKMTEPLRNIEQLGEMVNNSLNSIDFDQISDSLRDLLQWTKDSLDELNKEDIYVDIELLDKMNFVELEEQMNKDYLLSIIEDNLEDTIQKLINEPEFSIHKKLLTQTYKCYLKEDFIVAALPIYAVIEHFITNWIHSTDGHVDPMSHPKRGVKSRVGNMMKKYNSSEKEIETIERIFAISVLRGYEKIFFTNINKFAGGLHRNSSLHGYHDYESISKFEYLKLIQLLKATLMLRGYSYKDLTGEDT
;
A
#
# COMPACT_ATOMS: atom_id res chain seq x y z
N MET A 1 -64.87 9.58 7.65
CA MET A 1 -64.71 8.17 7.24
C MET A 1 -63.36 7.74 7.76
N LYS A 2 -63.33 7.04 8.91
CA LYS A 2 -63.57 5.59 9.07
C LYS A 2 -62.36 4.82 8.54
N GLU A 3 -61.54 4.32 9.46
CA GLU A 3 -61.51 2.90 9.92
C GLU A 3 -60.68 2.08 8.92
N GLU A 4 -59.84 1.12 9.26
CA GLU A 4 -59.41 0.49 10.51
C GLU A 4 -58.24 -0.43 10.09
N ASP A 5 -57.26 -0.55 10.98
CA ASP A 5 -56.61 -1.78 11.46
C ASP A 5 -56.76 -3.08 10.64
N PHE A 6 -55.67 -3.85 10.50
CA PHE A 6 -55.70 -5.22 11.03
C PHE A 6 -54.29 -5.72 11.39
N ASP A 7 -54.30 -6.35 12.56
CA ASP A 7 -53.21 -6.69 13.48
C ASP A 7 -53.12 -8.22 13.62
N LYS A 8 -52.13 -8.69 14.40
CA LYS A 8 -52.02 -9.99 15.11
C LYS A 8 -51.13 -11.06 14.46
N ASN A 9 -49.97 -11.39 15.06
CA ASN A 9 -49.68 -12.08 16.34
C ASN A 9 -49.79 -13.61 16.25
N GLY A 10 -48.79 -14.30 16.80
CA GLY A 10 -48.81 -15.73 17.05
C GLY A 10 -47.51 -16.25 17.64
N GLU A 11 -47.34 -16.06 18.94
CA GLU A 11 -46.30 -16.66 19.80
C GLU A 11 -46.75 -18.01 20.38
N GLN A 12 -45.73 -18.86 20.64
CA GLN A 12 -45.56 -19.76 21.80
C GLN A 12 -46.22 -21.16 21.92
N ASN A 13 -45.31 -22.11 22.18
CA ASN A 13 -45.26 -23.06 23.31
C ASN A 13 -45.98 -24.43 23.27
N ASP A 14 -45.16 -25.44 23.60
CA ASP A 14 -45.25 -26.33 24.76
C ASP A 14 -45.13 -27.85 24.54
N ARG A 15 -44.25 -28.40 25.38
CA ARG A 15 -44.03 -29.80 25.75
C ARG A 15 -45.23 -30.32 26.54
N VAL A 16 -45.33 -31.65 26.71
CA VAL A 16 -45.49 -32.38 28.00
C VAL A 16 -46.18 -33.74 27.78
N ASN A 17 -45.58 -34.78 28.40
CA ASN A 17 -46.19 -35.92 29.14
C ASN A 17 -45.07 -36.98 29.25
N ASP A 18 -44.44 -37.27 30.39
CA ASP A 18 -44.84 -37.38 31.80
C ASP A 18 -45.90 -38.46 32.09
N SER A 19 -45.63 -39.21 33.17
CA SER A 19 -46.52 -40.10 33.93
C SER A 19 -46.59 -41.58 33.51
N ASN A 20 -45.96 -42.44 34.31
CA ASN A 20 -46.64 -43.47 35.09
C ASN A 20 -45.63 -44.21 35.98
N ASN A 21 -45.65 -43.92 37.29
CA ASN A 21 -46.31 -44.75 38.32
C ASN A 21 -45.32 -45.81 38.83
N ASN A 22 -44.62 -45.63 39.96
CA ASN A 22 -45.07 -45.10 41.26
C ASN A 22 -46.19 -45.92 41.93
N GLU A 23 -46.49 -47.09 41.37
CA GLU A 23 -46.92 -48.26 42.13
C GLU A 23 -45.65 -49.04 42.47
N ASP A 24 -45.38 -49.56 43.65
CA ASP A 24 -46.01 -49.47 44.93
C ASP A 24 -44.93 -50.07 45.82
N ARG A 25 -44.25 -49.29 46.64
CA ARG A 25 -44.67 -49.01 48.02
C ARG A 25 -44.86 -50.22 48.93
N ASN A 26 -44.90 -51.46 48.44
CA ASN A 26 -45.22 -52.62 49.28
C ASN A 26 -44.01 -53.38 49.84
N GLU A 27 -42.79 -52.94 49.59
CA GLU A 27 -41.61 -53.43 50.33
C GLU A 27 -40.92 -52.32 51.14
N LYS A 28 -41.66 -51.24 51.38
CA LYS A 28 -41.34 -50.30 52.46
C LYS A 28 -41.67 -50.86 53.84
N ASP A 29 -42.20 -52.08 53.95
CA ASP A 29 -42.62 -52.69 55.22
C ASP A 29 -41.79 -53.91 55.67
N SER A 30 -40.70 -54.26 54.99
CA SER A 30 -39.57 -55.01 55.61
C SER A 30 -38.61 -54.09 56.38
N ILE A 31 -39.05 -52.85 56.60
CA ILE A 31 -38.87 -52.05 57.81
C ILE A 31 -38.07 -52.77 58.92
N LYS A 32 -36.96 -52.12 59.24
CA LYS A 32 -36.48 -51.90 60.60
C LYS A 32 -35.74 -53.02 61.31
N GLU A 33 -35.36 -54.11 60.65
CA GLU A 33 -34.37 -55.05 61.22
C GLU A 33 -33.10 -55.06 60.37
N ASN A 34 -31.95 -55.00 61.05
CA ASN A 34 -30.58 -55.00 60.50
C ASN A 34 -30.02 -53.68 60.00
N ASN A 35 -30.53 -52.57 60.57
CA ASN A 35 -29.72 -51.37 60.71
C ASN A 35 -28.59 -51.66 61.72
N ARG A 36 -27.36 -51.76 61.19
CA ARG A 36 -26.05 -51.98 61.87
C ARG A 36 -25.58 -53.44 61.97
N ASP A 37 -25.22 -53.99 60.81
CA ASP A 37 -23.92 -54.65 60.67
C ASP A 37 -23.38 -54.37 59.25
N TRP A 38 -22.06 -54.38 59.15
CA TRP A 38 -21.22 -53.44 58.43
C TRP A 38 -20.75 -54.01 57.08
N ARG A 39 -20.84 -53.16 56.06
CA ARG A 39 -20.17 -53.14 54.75
C ARG A 39 -18.82 -53.88 54.66
N VAL A 40 -18.77 -55.21 54.56
CA VAL A 40 -17.69 -55.99 53.93
C VAL A 40 -18.29 -57.34 53.51
N ILE A 41 -17.98 -57.84 52.30
CA ILE A 41 -18.54 -59.01 51.58
C ILE A 41 -19.79 -58.63 50.74
N ASN A 42 -19.80 -58.56 49.40
CA ASN A 42 -18.83 -58.98 48.38
C ASN A 42 -18.71 -57.93 47.25
N HIS A 43 -18.28 -56.71 47.62
CA HIS A 43 -17.73 -55.74 46.67
C HIS A 43 -16.53 -56.33 45.88
N GLN A 44 -15.85 -57.32 46.48
CA GLN A 44 -14.77 -58.08 45.85
C GLN A 44 -15.21 -58.82 44.58
N ASP A 45 -16.39 -59.46 44.56
CA ASP A 45 -16.87 -60.20 43.39
C ASP A 45 -17.31 -59.26 42.25
N PHE A 46 -17.95 -58.14 42.60
CA PHE A 46 -18.32 -57.11 41.64
C PHE A 46 -17.09 -56.42 41.03
N LEU A 47 -16.11 -56.06 41.87
CA LEU A 47 -14.85 -55.46 41.43
C LEU A 47 -13.96 -56.45 40.66
N SER A 48 -14.02 -57.74 40.98
CA SER A 48 -13.26 -58.79 40.26
C SER A 48 -13.86 -59.09 38.88
N GLN A 49 -15.20 -59.12 38.74
CA GLN A 49 -15.83 -59.28 37.43
C GLN A 49 -15.75 -58.03 36.56
N HIS A 50 -15.81 -56.83 37.17
CA HIS A 50 -15.56 -55.57 36.45
C HIS A 50 -14.09 -55.44 36.05
N SER A 51 -13.13 -55.81 36.89
CA SER A 51 -11.70 -55.72 36.56
C SER A 51 -11.30 -56.72 35.47
N LEU A 52 -11.89 -57.92 35.43
CA LEU A 52 -11.71 -58.89 34.34
C LEU A 52 -12.26 -58.36 33.00
N ARG A 53 -13.47 -57.80 32.99
CA ARG A 53 -14.05 -57.20 31.77
C ARG A 53 -13.30 -55.95 31.32
N MET A 54 -12.82 -55.12 32.26
CA MET A 54 -12.00 -53.95 31.95
C MET A 54 -10.61 -54.37 31.45
N ALA A 55 -10.03 -55.45 31.97
CA ALA A 55 -8.77 -56.00 31.49
C ALA A 55 -8.91 -56.62 30.08
N GLU A 56 -10.02 -57.28 29.78
CA GLU A 56 -10.34 -57.74 28.42
C GLU A 56 -10.57 -56.57 27.45
N TYR A 57 -11.30 -55.54 27.88
CA TYR A 57 -11.55 -54.34 27.06
C TYR A 57 -10.27 -53.53 26.81
N VAL A 58 -9.40 -53.40 27.82
CA VAL A 58 -8.08 -52.78 27.69
C VAL A 58 -7.14 -53.64 26.85
N SER A 59 -7.17 -54.97 26.97
CA SER A 59 -6.42 -55.91 26.12
C SER A 59 -6.84 -55.78 24.65
N GLU A 60 -8.13 -55.71 24.35
CA GLU A 60 -8.63 -55.51 22.98
C GLU A 60 -8.33 -54.11 22.42
N LEU A 61 -8.35 -53.07 23.26
CA LEU A 61 -7.95 -51.70 22.88
C LEU A 61 -6.44 -51.49 22.74
N THR A 62 -5.61 -52.31 23.41
CA THR A 62 -4.14 -52.23 23.37
C THR A 62 -3.49 -53.20 22.37
N ARG A 63 -4.24 -54.18 21.87
CA ARG A 63 -3.82 -55.09 20.80
C ARG A 63 -3.44 -54.35 19.49
N PRO A 64 -4.14 -53.28 19.06
CA PRO A 64 -3.68 -52.44 17.95
C PRO A 64 -2.43 -51.62 18.30
N LEU A 65 -2.30 -51.15 19.56
CA LEU A 65 -1.21 -50.27 20.02
C LEU A 65 0.15 -50.97 20.09
N THR A 66 0.19 -52.26 20.45
CA THR A 66 1.42 -53.07 20.44
C THR A 66 1.87 -53.44 19.03
N THR A 67 0.96 -53.42 18.05
CA THR A 67 1.26 -53.61 16.62
C THR A 67 1.69 -52.29 15.94
N PHE A 68 1.51 -51.15 16.61
CA PHE A 68 1.76 -49.80 16.07
C PHE A 68 3.09 -49.18 16.54
N SER A 69 3.82 -49.82 17.47
CA SER A 69 5.05 -49.26 18.03
C SER A 69 6.21 -49.23 17.02
N GLU A 70 6.44 -50.30 16.25
CA GLU A 70 7.50 -50.32 15.22
C GLU A 70 7.29 -49.29 14.09
N PRO A 71 6.07 -49.16 13.50
CA PRO A 71 5.79 -48.09 12.54
C PRO A 71 6.01 -46.69 13.13
N PHE A 72 5.62 -46.47 14.40
CA PHE A 72 5.72 -45.18 15.08
C PHE A 72 7.18 -44.79 15.39
N TYR A 73 8.01 -45.71 15.86
CA TYR A 73 9.45 -45.46 16.03
C TYR A 73 10.13 -45.24 14.69
N SER A 74 9.79 -45.99 13.64
CA SER A 74 10.32 -45.72 12.28
C SER A 74 9.82 -44.39 11.70
N MET A 75 8.62 -43.94 12.08
CA MET A 75 8.04 -42.66 11.66
C MET A 75 8.69 -41.50 12.42
N ILE A 76 9.00 -41.66 13.71
CA ILE A 76 9.79 -40.71 14.49
C ILE A 76 11.22 -40.62 13.95
N ASP A 77 11.88 -41.75 13.63
CA ASP A 77 13.22 -41.77 13.02
C ASP A 77 13.24 -41.15 11.61
N LYS A 78 12.14 -41.32 10.84
CA LYS A 78 11.96 -40.68 9.53
C LYS A 78 11.57 -39.21 9.63
N MET A 79 11.11 -38.74 10.79
CA MET A 79 10.76 -37.34 11.06
C MET A 79 11.91 -36.55 11.72
N THR A 80 12.81 -37.21 12.44
CA THR A 80 13.98 -36.57 13.07
C THR A 80 14.97 -36.02 12.04
N GLU A 81 15.22 -36.69 10.92
CA GLU A 81 16.09 -36.14 9.87
C GLU A 81 15.50 -34.90 9.18
N PRO A 82 14.22 -34.88 8.73
CA PRO A 82 13.57 -33.66 8.26
C PRO A 82 13.53 -32.52 9.29
N LEU A 83 13.29 -32.82 10.57
CA LEU A 83 13.27 -31.82 11.64
C LEU A 83 14.68 -31.27 11.92
N ARG A 84 15.71 -32.12 11.92
CA ARG A 84 17.11 -31.69 12.04
C ARG A 84 17.56 -30.87 10.83
N ASN A 85 17.08 -31.21 9.63
CA ASN A 85 17.30 -30.41 8.42
C ASN A 85 16.59 -29.06 8.48
N ILE A 86 15.42 -28.97 9.14
CA ILE A 86 14.71 -27.70 9.38
C ILE A 86 15.44 -26.86 10.44
N GLU A 87 15.95 -27.46 11.51
CA GLU A 87 16.79 -26.77 12.49
C GLU A 87 18.08 -26.29 11.86
N GLN A 88 18.75 -27.11 11.04
CA GLN A 88 19.94 -26.71 10.29
C GLN A 88 19.64 -25.64 9.24
N LEU A 89 18.51 -25.71 8.53
CA LEU A 89 18.05 -24.63 7.64
C LEU A 89 17.75 -23.36 8.44
N GLY A 90 17.15 -23.49 9.62
CA GLY A 90 16.88 -22.39 10.54
C GLY A 90 18.17 -21.75 11.03
N GLU A 91 19.17 -22.54 11.42
CA GLU A 91 20.50 -22.07 11.79
C GLU A 91 21.26 -21.49 10.60
N MET A 92 21.16 -22.07 9.40
CA MET A 92 21.77 -21.52 8.18
C MET A 92 21.13 -20.18 7.80
N VAL A 93 19.81 -20.08 7.80
CA VAL A 93 19.09 -18.82 7.56
C VAL A 93 19.41 -17.81 8.65
N ASN A 94 19.42 -18.20 9.92
CA ASN A 94 19.75 -17.32 11.04
C ASN A 94 21.21 -16.86 10.99
N ASN A 95 22.16 -17.74 10.67
CA ASN A 95 23.57 -17.39 10.47
C ASN A 95 23.76 -16.49 9.25
N SER A 96 23.02 -16.73 8.16
CA SER A 96 22.99 -15.84 6.99
C SER A 96 22.41 -14.47 7.34
N LEU A 97 21.31 -14.39 8.08
CA LEU A 97 20.72 -13.13 8.53
C LEU A 97 21.61 -12.40 9.54
N ASN A 98 22.24 -13.11 10.47
CA ASN A 98 23.18 -12.53 11.43
C ASN A 98 24.51 -12.09 10.79
N SER A 99 24.82 -12.61 9.59
CA SER A 99 25.96 -12.16 8.77
C SER A 99 25.63 -10.92 7.92
N ILE A 100 24.35 -10.54 7.83
CA ILE A 100 23.92 -9.30 7.18
C ILE A 100 24.11 -8.16 8.17
N ASP A 101 24.99 -7.24 7.82
CA ASP A 101 25.13 -5.97 8.54
C ASP A 101 23.96 -5.05 8.17
N PHE A 102 22.86 -5.20 8.89
CA PHE A 102 21.66 -4.37 8.71
C PHE A 102 21.92 -2.89 9.01
N ASP A 103 22.90 -2.58 9.87
CA ASP A 103 23.31 -1.20 10.14
C ASP A 103 24.01 -0.61 8.91
N GLN A 104 24.92 -1.36 8.28
CA GLN A 104 25.55 -0.98 7.02
C GLN A 104 24.54 -0.81 5.88
N ILE A 105 23.53 -1.69 5.78
CA ILE A 105 22.44 -1.54 4.80
C ILE A 105 21.63 -0.27 5.10
N SER A 106 21.27 -0.04 6.37
CA SER A 106 20.53 1.14 6.78
C SER A 106 21.29 2.43 6.46
N ASP A 107 22.59 2.49 6.74
CA ASP A 107 23.42 3.66 6.45
C ASP A 107 23.58 3.85 4.93
N SER A 108 23.80 2.78 4.16
CA SER A 108 23.86 2.86 2.70
C SER A 108 22.53 3.35 2.08
N LEU A 109 21.39 2.93 2.64
CA LEU A 109 20.07 3.42 2.22
C LEU A 109 19.88 4.90 2.57
N ARG A 110 20.35 5.35 3.74
CA ARG A 110 20.31 6.77 4.11
C ARG A 110 21.17 7.62 3.17
N ASP A 111 22.36 7.15 2.84
CA ASP A 111 23.27 7.83 1.92
C ASP A 111 22.66 7.92 0.52
N LEU A 112 22.03 6.84 0.03
CA LEU A 112 21.32 6.83 -1.25
C LEU A 112 20.15 7.83 -1.25
N LEU A 113 19.34 7.86 -0.19
CA LEU A 113 18.21 8.80 -0.06
C LEU A 113 18.70 10.25 -0.04
N GLN A 114 19.77 10.52 0.71
CA GLN A 114 20.36 11.85 0.80
C GLN A 114 20.95 12.29 -0.55
N TRP A 115 21.73 11.43 -1.19
CA TRP A 115 22.28 11.68 -2.53
C TRP A 115 21.18 11.91 -3.56
N THR A 116 20.08 11.14 -3.50
CA THR A 116 18.92 11.31 -4.40
C THR A 116 18.29 12.68 -4.19
N LYS A 117 18.06 13.07 -2.93
CA LYS A 117 17.49 14.37 -2.58
C LYS A 117 18.37 15.53 -3.07
N ASP A 118 19.67 15.45 -2.83
CA ASP A 118 20.63 16.47 -3.25
C ASP A 118 20.70 16.58 -4.78
N SER A 119 20.73 15.44 -5.47
CA SER A 119 20.74 15.40 -6.95
C SER A 119 19.47 15.98 -7.55
N LEU A 120 18.30 15.65 -7.00
CA LEU A 120 17.04 16.23 -7.43
C LEU A 120 16.99 17.73 -7.15
N ASP A 121 17.55 18.20 -6.04
CA ASP A 121 17.59 19.63 -5.73
C ASP A 121 18.50 20.43 -6.66
N GLU A 122 19.61 19.87 -7.13
CA GLU A 122 20.40 20.47 -8.20
C GLU A 122 19.62 20.51 -9.53
N LEU A 123 18.97 19.42 -9.92
CA LEU A 123 18.18 19.37 -11.16
C LEU A 123 16.96 20.29 -11.13
N ASN A 124 16.29 20.43 -9.97
CA ASN A 124 15.17 21.34 -9.76
C ASN A 124 15.56 22.82 -9.98
N LYS A 125 16.84 23.19 -9.76
CA LYS A 125 17.33 24.56 -10.09
C LYS A 125 17.26 24.82 -11.59
N GLU A 126 17.51 23.79 -12.40
CA GLU A 126 17.46 23.79 -13.86
C GLU A 126 16.06 23.47 -14.44
N ASP A 127 15.02 23.35 -13.61
CA ASP A 127 13.65 22.97 -13.98
C ASP A 127 13.54 21.56 -14.57
N ILE A 128 14.38 20.62 -14.13
CA ILE A 128 14.33 19.21 -14.53
C ILE A 128 13.78 18.38 -13.37
N TYR A 129 12.63 17.74 -13.60
CA TYR A 129 11.91 16.97 -12.59
C TYR A 129 11.90 15.49 -12.98
N VAL A 130 12.85 14.74 -12.42
CA VAL A 130 13.02 13.31 -12.72
C VAL A 130 11.87 12.53 -12.08
N ASP A 131 11.42 11.47 -12.75
CA ASP A 131 10.51 10.47 -12.20
C ASP A 131 11.20 9.09 -12.19
N ILE A 132 10.61 8.12 -11.49
CA ILE A 132 11.21 6.78 -11.35
C ILE A 132 11.41 6.11 -12.72
N GLU A 133 10.47 6.26 -13.66
CA GLU A 133 10.65 5.68 -15.00
C GLU A 133 11.82 6.32 -15.78
N LEU A 134 12.14 7.60 -15.52
CA LEU A 134 13.31 8.24 -16.11
C LEU A 134 14.60 7.73 -15.45
N LEU A 135 14.58 7.54 -14.13
CA LEU A 135 15.69 6.94 -13.38
C LEU A 135 15.98 5.51 -13.85
N ASP A 136 14.94 4.71 -14.10
CA ASP A 136 15.06 3.32 -14.57
C ASP A 136 15.72 3.18 -15.95
N LYS A 137 15.81 4.28 -16.72
CA LYS A 137 16.52 4.31 -18.00
C LYS A 137 18.02 4.56 -17.85
N MET A 138 18.49 4.82 -16.64
CA MET A 138 19.88 5.13 -16.34
C MET A 138 20.64 3.88 -15.89
N ASN A 139 21.95 3.90 -16.10
CA ASN A 139 22.84 2.89 -15.56
C ASN A 139 23.21 3.26 -14.13
N PHE A 140 22.88 2.39 -13.18
CA PHE A 140 23.17 2.60 -11.76
C PHE A 140 24.68 2.83 -11.47
N VAL A 141 25.57 2.25 -12.27
CA VAL A 141 27.03 2.40 -12.11
C VAL A 141 27.52 3.78 -12.54
N GLU A 142 26.85 4.40 -13.50
CA GLU A 142 27.21 5.70 -14.09
C GLU A 142 26.24 6.80 -13.64
N LEU A 143 25.45 6.53 -12.59
CA LEU A 143 24.29 7.34 -12.23
C LEU A 143 24.67 8.80 -11.91
N GLU A 144 25.79 9.02 -11.23
CA GLU A 144 26.30 10.36 -10.93
C GLU A 144 26.65 11.15 -12.21
N GLU A 145 27.26 10.49 -13.19
CA GLU A 145 27.60 11.10 -14.48
C GLU A 145 26.34 11.34 -15.33
N GLN A 146 25.35 10.47 -15.23
CA GLN A 146 24.09 10.52 -15.98
C GLN A 146 23.07 11.50 -15.39
N MET A 147 23.18 11.85 -14.11
CA MET A 147 22.30 12.82 -13.43
C MET A 147 22.68 14.29 -13.73
N ASN A 148 23.05 14.58 -14.97
CA ASN A 148 23.32 15.92 -15.44
C ASN A 148 22.27 16.39 -16.47
N LYS A 149 22.12 17.70 -16.58
CA LYS A 149 21.12 18.36 -17.44
C LYS A 149 21.12 17.85 -18.89
N ASP A 150 22.29 17.78 -19.53
CA ASP A 150 22.37 17.53 -20.97
C ASP A 150 21.97 16.08 -21.30
N TYR A 151 22.45 15.13 -20.49
CA TYR A 151 22.09 13.71 -20.63
C TYR A 151 20.61 13.45 -20.36
N LEU A 152 20.05 14.09 -19.33
CA LEU A 152 18.62 13.95 -19.02
C LEU A 152 17.76 14.53 -20.15
N LEU A 153 18.11 15.71 -20.67
CA LEU A 153 17.38 16.31 -21.78
C LEU A 153 17.46 15.47 -23.05
N SER A 154 18.60 14.83 -23.33
CA SER A 154 18.70 13.91 -24.47
C SER A 154 17.82 12.68 -24.29
N ILE A 155 17.81 12.05 -23.11
CA ILE A 155 16.92 10.90 -22.85
C ILE A 155 15.45 11.33 -22.96
N ILE A 156 15.08 12.47 -22.40
CA ILE A 156 13.70 12.97 -22.48
C ILE A 156 13.30 13.20 -23.95
N GLU A 157 14.18 13.78 -24.75
CA GLU A 157 13.96 14.00 -26.18
C GLU A 157 13.82 12.69 -26.96
N ASP A 158 14.75 11.75 -26.78
CA ASP A 158 14.76 10.45 -27.44
C ASP A 158 13.49 9.63 -27.14
N ASN A 159 12.87 9.87 -25.98
CA ASN A 159 11.67 9.19 -25.52
C ASN A 159 10.40 10.05 -25.56
N LEU A 160 10.45 11.21 -26.24
CA LEU A 160 9.35 12.17 -26.20
C LEU A 160 8.08 11.61 -26.84
N GLU A 161 8.19 10.96 -28.00
CA GLU A 161 7.03 10.39 -28.70
C GLU A 161 6.30 9.37 -27.81
N ASP A 162 7.04 8.41 -27.26
CA ASP A 162 6.52 7.40 -26.35
C ASP A 162 5.90 8.02 -25.11
N THR A 163 6.55 9.05 -24.55
CA THR A 163 6.03 9.78 -23.39
C THR A 163 4.69 10.44 -23.70
N ILE A 164 4.57 11.11 -24.85
CA ILE A 164 3.31 11.73 -25.28
C ILE A 164 2.23 10.66 -25.50
N GLN A 165 2.55 9.54 -26.14
CA GLN A 165 1.59 8.46 -26.35
C GLN A 165 1.11 7.85 -25.03
N LYS A 166 2.02 7.63 -24.06
CA LYS A 166 1.65 7.22 -22.70
C LYS A 166 0.67 8.21 -22.10
N LEU A 167 1.03 9.50 -22.04
CA LEU A 167 0.18 10.56 -21.47
C LEU A 167 -1.21 10.65 -22.13
N ILE A 168 -1.31 10.49 -23.45
CA ILE A 168 -2.60 10.49 -24.17
C ILE A 168 -3.48 9.30 -23.77
N ASN A 169 -2.88 8.18 -23.38
CA ASN A 169 -3.60 6.98 -23.02
C ASN A 169 -3.95 6.91 -21.53
N GLU A 170 -3.36 7.77 -20.70
CA GLU A 170 -3.69 7.85 -19.28
C GLU A 170 -5.13 8.36 -19.03
N PRO A 171 -5.91 7.69 -18.16
CA PRO A 171 -7.28 8.09 -17.83
C PRO A 171 -7.42 9.53 -17.33
N GLU A 172 -6.50 9.99 -16.50
CA GLU A 172 -6.47 11.31 -15.85
C GLU A 172 -6.29 12.45 -16.86
N PHE A 173 -5.76 12.14 -18.05
CA PHE A 173 -5.56 13.09 -19.15
C PHE A 173 -6.56 12.88 -20.29
N SER A 174 -7.63 12.10 -20.08
CA SER A 174 -8.61 11.76 -21.11
C SER A 174 -9.27 12.97 -21.79
N ILE A 175 -9.53 14.05 -21.05
CA ILE A 175 -10.07 15.30 -21.62
C ILE A 175 -8.99 16.16 -22.33
N HIS A 176 -7.71 15.89 -22.08
CA HIS A 176 -6.57 16.63 -22.61
C HIS A 176 -5.92 15.98 -23.83
N LYS A 177 -6.38 14.79 -24.28
CA LYS A 177 -5.79 14.03 -25.41
C LYS A 177 -5.54 14.88 -26.65
N LYS A 178 -6.53 15.67 -27.06
CA LYS A 178 -6.42 16.55 -28.23
C LYS A 178 -5.35 17.61 -28.02
N LEU A 179 -5.27 18.18 -26.82
CA LEU A 179 -4.29 19.18 -26.46
C LEU A 179 -2.87 18.60 -26.55
N LEU A 180 -2.62 17.47 -25.89
CA LEU A 180 -1.33 16.77 -25.92
C LEU A 180 -0.91 16.36 -27.34
N THR A 181 -1.86 15.92 -28.16
CA THR A 181 -1.59 15.60 -29.57
C THR A 181 -1.17 16.86 -30.36
N GLN A 182 -1.83 17.99 -30.10
CA GLN A 182 -1.55 19.24 -30.80
C GLN A 182 -0.23 19.86 -30.35
N THR A 183 0.09 19.82 -29.05
CA THR A 183 1.37 20.32 -28.53
C THR A 183 2.53 19.57 -29.15
N TYR A 184 2.45 18.24 -29.26
CA TYR A 184 3.48 17.43 -29.91
C TYR A 184 3.61 17.73 -31.41
N LYS A 185 2.50 17.94 -32.13
CA LYS A 185 2.54 18.37 -33.54
C LYS A 185 3.19 19.73 -33.73
N CYS A 186 2.99 20.66 -32.80
CA CYS A 186 3.67 21.95 -32.81
C CYS A 186 5.16 21.80 -32.51
N TYR A 187 5.52 20.95 -31.54
CA TYR A 187 6.92 20.61 -31.24
C TYR A 187 7.65 20.08 -32.49
N LEU A 188 7.05 19.14 -33.23
CA LEU A 188 7.63 18.58 -34.46
C LEU A 188 7.83 19.62 -35.59
N LYS A 189 7.16 20.77 -35.49
CA LYS A 189 7.31 21.90 -36.41
C LYS A 189 8.21 23.00 -35.85
N GLU A 190 8.84 22.76 -34.71
CA GLU A 190 9.69 23.73 -33.99
C GLU A 190 8.92 24.95 -33.45
N ASP A 191 7.58 24.87 -33.37
CA ASP A 191 6.70 25.91 -32.79
C ASP A 191 6.65 25.79 -31.25
N PHE A 192 7.79 25.91 -30.57
CA PHE A 192 7.94 25.56 -29.14
C PHE A 192 7.06 26.39 -28.19
N ILE A 193 6.88 27.69 -28.46
CA ILE A 193 5.99 28.56 -27.66
C ILE A 193 4.56 28.02 -27.69
N VAL A 194 4.04 27.72 -28.89
CA VAL A 194 2.68 27.21 -29.09
C VAL A 194 2.55 25.80 -28.53
N ALA A 195 3.61 25.01 -28.58
CA ALA A 195 3.66 23.67 -28.01
C ALA A 195 3.66 23.69 -26.46
N ALA A 196 4.35 24.65 -25.83
CA ALA A 196 4.52 24.68 -24.38
C ALA A 196 3.29 25.22 -23.62
N LEU A 197 2.72 26.33 -24.08
CA LEU A 197 1.64 27.04 -23.36
C LEU A 197 0.46 26.14 -22.95
N PRO A 198 -0.05 25.22 -23.80
CA PRO A 198 -1.18 24.39 -23.43
C PRO A 198 -0.87 23.37 -22.33
N ILE A 199 0.39 22.97 -22.16
CA ILE A 199 0.79 21.99 -21.14
C ILE A 199 0.53 22.54 -19.74
N TYR A 200 0.64 23.86 -19.54
CA TYR A 200 0.31 24.49 -18.26
C TYR A 200 -1.11 24.15 -17.79
N ALA A 201 -2.08 24.13 -18.70
CA ALA A 201 -3.46 23.81 -18.36
C ALA A 201 -3.62 22.35 -17.93
N VAL A 202 -2.89 21.42 -18.57
CA VAL A 202 -2.93 19.99 -18.24
C VAL A 202 -2.37 19.74 -16.85
N ILE A 203 -1.20 20.33 -16.55
CA ILE A 203 -0.56 20.22 -15.23
C ILE A 203 -1.44 20.86 -14.14
N GLU A 204 -1.93 22.09 -14.36
CA GLU A 204 -2.79 22.79 -13.41
C GLU A 204 -4.06 21.99 -13.11
N HIS A 205 -4.70 21.42 -14.13
CA HIS A 205 -5.86 20.56 -13.96
C HIS A 205 -5.55 19.33 -13.10
N PHE A 206 -4.46 18.61 -13.42
CA PHE A 206 -4.07 17.41 -12.69
C PHE A 206 -3.79 17.71 -11.22
N ILE A 207 -2.89 18.66 -10.93
CA ILE A 207 -2.49 18.98 -9.55
C ILE A 207 -3.66 19.52 -8.75
N THR A 208 -4.51 20.35 -9.36
CA THR A 208 -5.70 20.88 -8.69
C THR A 208 -6.66 19.77 -8.31
N ASN A 209 -6.92 18.80 -9.19
CA ASN A 209 -7.85 17.73 -8.84
C ASN A 209 -7.22 16.72 -7.88
N TRP A 210 -5.93 16.43 -8.04
CA TRP A 210 -5.18 15.56 -7.13
C TRP A 210 -5.19 16.07 -5.68
N ILE A 211 -4.94 17.36 -5.45
CA ILE A 211 -4.86 17.92 -4.08
C ILE A 211 -6.20 17.91 -3.32
N HIS A 212 -7.28 17.65 -4.05
CA HIS A 212 -8.64 17.53 -3.54
C HIS A 212 -9.17 16.10 -3.64
N SER A 213 -8.36 15.15 -4.08
CA SER A 213 -8.65 13.72 -4.03
C SER A 213 -8.38 13.17 -2.63
N THR A 214 -9.20 12.23 -2.20
CA THR A 214 -9.06 11.56 -0.89
C THR A 214 -8.15 10.34 -0.95
N ASP A 215 -7.94 9.77 -2.15
CA ASP A 215 -7.24 8.51 -2.40
C ASP A 215 -6.08 8.68 -3.41
N GLY A 216 -5.77 9.91 -3.81
CA GLY A 216 -4.76 10.19 -4.84
C GLY A 216 -5.25 9.94 -6.27
N HIS A 217 -6.53 9.59 -6.48
CA HIS A 217 -7.09 9.42 -7.81
C HIS A 217 -7.63 10.74 -8.38
N VAL A 218 -7.23 11.06 -9.61
CA VAL A 218 -7.65 12.28 -10.31
C VAL A 218 -8.80 11.97 -11.24
N ASP A 219 -10.00 12.47 -10.92
CA ASP A 219 -11.12 12.46 -11.84
C ASP A 219 -10.88 13.50 -12.97
N PRO A 220 -10.73 13.07 -14.24
CA PRO A 220 -10.51 13.97 -15.37
C PRO A 220 -11.69 14.90 -15.64
N MET A 221 -12.89 14.62 -15.13
CA MET A 221 -14.10 15.44 -15.31
C MET A 221 -14.34 16.41 -14.15
N SER A 222 -13.53 16.33 -13.09
CA SER A 222 -13.65 17.21 -11.94
C SER A 222 -13.24 18.65 -12.30
N HIS A 223 -14.01 19.61 -11.78
CA HIS A 223 -13.70 21.01 -11.97
C HIS A 223 -12.56 21.44 -11.04
N PRO A 224 -11.57 22.20 -11.54
CA PRO A 224 -10.51 22.75 -10.71
C PRO A 224 -11.08 23.56 -9.53
N LYS A 225 -10.70 23.19 -8.31
CA LYS A 225 -11.09 23.86 -7.07
C LYS A 225 -10.06 24.93 -6.68
N ARG A 226 -10.51 25.93 -5.92
CA ARG A 226 -9.64 27.01 -5.42
C ARG A 226 -8.83 26.55 -4.20
N GLY A 227 -7.72 27.25 -3.93
CA GLY A 227 -6.92 27.05 -2.72
C GLY A 227 -5.65 26.21 -2.92
N VAL A 228 -5.39 25.73 -4.15
CA VAL A 228 -4.21 24.92 -4.49
C VAL A 228 -2.91 25.58 -4.07
N LYS A 229 -2.73 26.88 -4.38
CA LYS A 229 -1.54 27.64 -3.99
C LYS A 229 -1.28 27.61 -2.48
N SER A 230 -2.33 27.74 -1.67
CA SER A 230 -2.18 27.68 -0.21
C SER A 230 -1.82 26.27 0.26
N ARG A 231 -2.45 25.23 -0.30
CA ARG A 231 -2.22 23.83 0.10
C ARG A 231 -0.82 23.36 -0.26
N VAL A 232 -0.39 23.57 -1.50
CA VAL A 232 0.97 23.23 -1.94
C VAL A 232 2.02 24.02 -1.14
N GLY A 233 1.84 25.33 -0.98
CA GLY A 233 2.77 26.15 -0.20
C GLY A 233 2.85 25.73 1.28
N ASN A 234 1.74 25.29 1.88
CA ASN A 234 1.73 24.73 3.24
C ASN A 234 2.45 23.37 3.30
N MET A 235 2.25 22.51 2.30
CA MET A 235 2.96 21.22 2.19
C MET A 235 4.47 21.43 2.12
N MET A 236 4.94 22.35 1.27
CA MET A 236 6.38 22.64 1.14
C MET A 236 6.98 23.19 2.44
N LYS A 237 6.28 24.09 3.13
CA LYS A 237 6.72 24.59 4.45
C LYS A 237 6.88 23.47 5.46
N LYS A 238 5.93 22.53 5.52
CA LYS A 238 5.97 21.39 6.43
C LYS A 238 7.11 20.44 6.10
N TYR A 239 7.24 20.07 4.83
CA TYR A 239 8.32 19.21 4.37
C TYR A 239 9.70 19.78 4.73
N ASN A 240 9.90 21.10 4.57
CA ASN A 240 11.15 21.75 4.92
C ASN A 240 11.38 21.89 6.45
N SER A 241 10.35 21.69 7.28
CA SER A 241 10.42 21.83 8.75
C SER A 241 10.30 20.51 9.50
N SER A 242 9.95 19.41 8.83
CA SER A 242 9.98 18.07 9.42
C SER A 242 11.42 17.59 9.57
N GLU A 243 11.94 17.58 10.80
CA GLU A 243 13.13 16.83 11.13
C GLU A 243 12.79 15.32 11.15
N LYS A 244 13.44 14.54 10.28
CA LYS A 244 13.72 13.10 10.48
C LYS A 244 12.52 12.13 10.44
N GLU A 245 11.81 12.07 9.31
CA GLU A 245 11.23 10.78 8.90
C GLU A 245 12.16 10.09 7.90
N ILE A 246 12.25 8.77 7.96
CA ILE A 246 12.82 7.98 6.85
C ILE A 246 11.88 8.21 5.66
N GLU A 247 12.28 9.08 4.75
CA GLU A 247 11.54 9.36 3.52
C GLU A 247 11.67 8.15 2.57
N THR A 248 10.58 7.74 1.93
CA THR A 248 10.69 6.78 0.82
C THR A 248 11.14 7.51 -0.43
N ILE A 249 11.79 6.80 -1.35
CA ILE A 249 12.26 7.37 -2.62
C ILE A 249 11.08 7.99 -3.40
N GLU A 250 9.93 7.33 -3.44
CA GLU A 250 8.72 7.82 -4.10
C GLU A 250 8.24 9.16 -3.51
N ARG A 251 8.31 9.31 -2.18
CA ARG A 251 7.95 10.58 -1.50
C ARG A 251 8.90 11.71 -1.91
N ILE A 252 10.21 11.44 -2.01
CA ILE A 252 11.19 12.43 -2.48
C ILE A 252 10.83 12.91 -3.89
N PHE A 253 10.53 11.98 -4.81
CA PHE A 253 10.11 12.30 -6.17
C PHE A 253 8.80 13.08 -6.22
N ALA A 254 7.78 12.66 -5.46
CA ALA A 254 6.50 13.37 -5.35
C ALA A 254 6.68 14.82 -4.86
N ILE A 255 7.56 15.03 -3.89
CA ILE A 255 7.86 16.38 -3.38
C ILE A 255 8.62 17.22 -4.43
N SER A 256 9.58 16.64 -5.17
CA SER A 256 10.26 17.33 -6.27
C SER A 256 9.27 17.84 -7.33
N VAL A 257 8.27 17.05 -7.71
CA VAL A 257 7.19 17.46 -8.63
C VAL A 257 6.43 18.68 -8.09
N LEU A 258 6.07 18.66 -6.81
CA LEU A 258 5.31 19.76 -6.20
C LEU A 258 6.14 21.03 -6.06
N ARG A 259 7.45 20.91 -5.81
CA ARG A 259 8.41 22.04 -5.88
C ARG A 259 8.42 22.64 -7.28
N GLY A 260 8.43 21.80 -8.32
CA GLY A 260 8.35 22.26 -9.70
C GLY A 260 7.06 22.97 -10.04
N TYR A 261 5.94 22.41 -9.62
CA TYR A 261 4.64 23.05 -9.74
C TYR A 261 4.60 24.41 -9.03
N GLU A 262 5.08 24.50 -7.78
CA GLU A 262 5.16 25.77 -7.06
C GLU A 262 6.03 26.80 -7.81
N LYS A 263 7.23 26.41 -8.24
CA LYS A 263 8.19 27.29 -8.94
C LYS A 263 7.60 27.83 -10.24
N ILE A 264 6.95 27.00 -11.04
CA ILE A 264 6.43 27.39 -12.37
C ILE A 264 5.11 28.16 -12.26
N PHE A 265 4.22 27.78 -11.33
CA PHE A 265 2.84 28.30 -11.29
C PHE A 265 2.62 29.42 -10.28
N PHE A 266 3.40 29.48 -9.19
CA PHE A 266 3.12 30.42 -8.09
C PHE A 266 4.11 31.56 -7.96
N THR A 267 5.27 31.46 -8.61
CA THR A 267 6.27 32.52 -8.61
C THR A 267 5.68 33.78 -9.25
N ASN A 268 5.52 34.82 -8.42
CA ASN A 268 5.12 36.14 -8.88
C ASN A 268 6.35 36.85 -9.41
N ILE A 269 6.46 36.97 -10.73
CA ILE A 269 7.59 37.67 -11.33
C ILE A 269 7.17 39.09 -11.65
N ASN A 270 7.73 40.02 -10.89
CA ASN A 270 7.50 41.45 -11.04
C ASN A 270 8.41 42.08 -12.12
N LYS A 271 9.03 41.25 -12.97
CA LYS A 271 9.98 41.62 -14.03
C LYS A 271 9.76 40.74 -15.26
N PHE A 272 10.21 41.22 -16.43
CA PHE A 272 10.24 40.44 -17.66
C PHE A 272 11.02 39.15 -17.40
N ALA A 273 10.34 38.01 -17.51
CA ALA A 273 10.84 36.72 -17.08
C ALA A 273 11.06 35.81 -18.28
N GLY A 274 12.18 35.06 -18.30
CA GLY A 274 12.37 33.95 -19.22
C GLY A 274 12.16 32.59 -18.55
N GLY A 275 12.21 31.50 -19.32
CA GLY A 275 12.07 30.13 -18.83
C GLY A 275 10.62 29.69 -18.60
N LEU A 276 10.39 28.77 -17.65
CA LEU A 276 9.08 28.18 -17.41
C LEU A 276 8.31 28.92 -16.31
N HIS A 277 7.53 29.92 -16.69
CA HIS A 277 6.75 30.72 -15.73
C HIS A 277 5.33 30.97 -16.22
N ARG A 278 4.39 30.13 -15.78
CA ARG A 278 3.00 30.11 -16.24
C ARG A 278 2.32 31.48 -16.18
N ASN A 279 2.48 32.21 -15.08
CA ASN A 279 1.79 33.50 -14.91
C ASN A 279 2.31 34.57 -15.87
N SER A 280 3.63 34.71 -16.04
CA SER A 280 4.17 35.68 -17.01
C SER A 280 3.81 35.28 -18.44
N SER A 281 3.94 33.99 -18.79
CA SER A 281 3.64 33.47 -20.13
C SER A 281 2.16 33.60 -20.53
N LEU A 282 1.22 33.52 -19.57
CA LEU A 282 -0.22 33.65 -19.89
C LEU A 282 -0.77 35.07 -19.74
N HIS A 283 -0.07 35.96 -19.04
CA HIS A 283 -0.47 37.36 -18.87
C HIS A 283 0.25 38.33 -19.82
N GLY A 284 1.05 37.83 -20.77
CA GLY A 284 1.63 38.65 -21.83
C GLY A 284 2.91 39.40 -21.45
N TYR A 285 3.52 39.09 -20.31
CA TYR A 285 4.70 39.77 -19.78
C TYR A 285 5.87 38.79 -19.60
N HIS A 286 6.25 38.14 -20.71
CA HIS A 286 7.23 37.05 -20.74
C HIS A 286 8.21 37.20 -21.91
N ASP A 287 9.42 36.72 -21.71
CA ASP A 287 10.41 36.54 -22.77
C ASP A 287 10.10 35.26 -23.56
N TYR A 288 9.19 35.34 -24.53
CA TYR A 288 8.79 34.15 -25.29
C TYR A 288 9.93 33.53 -26.11
N GLU A 289 10.96 34.30 -26.46
CA GLU A 289 12.16 33.79 -27.14
C GLU A 289 12.96 32.82 -26.25
N SER A 290 12.78 32.90 -24.93
CA SER A 290 13.40 31.97 -23.98
C SER A 290 12.71 30.60 -23.91
N ILE A 291 11.52 30.43 -24.52
CA ILE A 291 10.84 29.14 -24.57
C ILE A 291 11.39 28.35 -25.77
N SER A 292 12.45 27.60 -25.53
CA SER A 292 13.09 26.76 -26.54
C SER A 292 12.55 25.33 -26.51
N LYS A 293 13.15 24.47 -27.36
CA LYS A 293 12.99 23.02 -27.32
C LYS A 293 13.15 22.46 -25.90
N PHE A 294 14.15 22.92 -25.16
CA PHE A 294 14.47 22.39 -23.83
C PHE A 294 13.42 22.76 -22.79
N GLU A 295 12.88 23.98 -22.83
CA GLU A 295 11.77 24.39 -21.97
C GLU A 295 10.53 23.53 -22.21
N TYR A 296 10.22 23.22 -23.49
CA TYR A 296 9.15 22.28 -23.81
C TYR A 296 9.41 20.88 -23.22
N LEU A 297 10.62 20.33 -23.40
CA LEU A 297 10.97 19.00 -22.87
C LEU A 297 10.86 18.94 -21.35
N LYS A 298 11.38 19.95 -20.65
CA LYS A 298 11.26 20.09 -19.19
C LYS A 298 9.81 20.13 -18.73
N LEU A 299 8.95 20.86 -19.46
CA LEU A 299 7.54 20.99 -19.11
C LEU A 299 6.75 19.70 -19.35
N ILE A 300 7.04 18.97 -20.44
CA ILE A 300 6.49 17.62 -20.67
C ILE A 300 6.98 16.65 -19.59
N GLN A 301 8.25 16.72 -19.22
CA GLN A 301 8.81 15.86 -18.18
C GLN A 301 8.17 16.15 -16.82
N LEU A 302 7.92 17.42 -16.46
CA LEU A 302 7.15 17.75 -15.26
C LEU A 302 5.73 17.17 -15.33
N LEU A 303 5.04 17.31 -16.46
CA LEU A 303 3.71 16.73 -16.65
C LEU A 303 3.73 15.21 -16.43
N LYS A 304 4.69 14.50 -17.03
CA LYS A 304 4.87 13.06 -16.82
C LYS A 304 5.12 12.74 -15.35
N ALA A 305 6.03 13.47 -14.72
CA ALA A 305 6.37 13.26 -13.32
C ALA A 305 5.18 13.50 -12.37
N THR A 306 4.16 14.29 -12.75
CA THR A 306 2.93 14.40 -11.95
C THR A 306 2.23 13.08 -11.66
N LEU A 307 2.44 12.05 -12.49
CA LEU A 307 1.90 10.72 -12.27
C LEU A 307 2.48 10.04 -11.01
N MET A 308 3.62 10.49 -10.49
CA MET A 308 4.19 10.04 -9.21
C MET A 308 3.28 10.35 -8.01
N LEU A 309 2.34 11.29 -8.18
CA LEU A 309 1.38 11.65 -7.14
C LEU A 309 0.21 10.65 -7.05
N ARG A 310 0.08 9.73 -8.02
CA ARG A 310 -0.93 8.67 -8.00
C ARG A 310 -0.77 7.80 -6.76
N GLY A 311 -1.88 7.46 -6.14
CA GLY A 311 -1.90 6.60 -4.95
C GLY A 311 -1.41 7.29 -3.66
N TYR A 312 -1.00 8.55 -3.74
CA TYR A 312 -0.79 9.41 -2.58
C TYR A 312 -1.93 10.41 -2.48
N SER A 313 -2.65 10.38 -1.38
CA SER A 313 -3.51 11.50 -1.01
C SER A 313 -2.68 12.68 -0.51
N TYR A 314 -3.27 13.87 -0.50
CA TYR A 314 -2.68 15.03 0.18
C TYR A 314 -2.32 14.71 1.64
N LYS A 315 -3.13 13.88 2.30
CA LYS A 315 -2.90 13.42 3.67
C LYS A 315 -1.66 12.55 3.79
N ASP A 316 -1.42 11.65 2.84
CA ASP A 316 -0.26 10.75 2.90
C ASP A 316 1.06 11.53 2.84
N LEU A 317 1.06 12.67 2.15
CA LEU A 317 2.25 13.52 2.05
C LEU A 317 2.38 14.56 3.19
N THR A 318 1.29 14.95 3.84
CA THR A 318 1.25 16.06 4.82
C THR A 318 0.80 15.72 6.24
N GLY A 319 0.20 14.55 6.44
CA GLY A 319 -0.49 14.14 7.66
C GLY A 319 -1.86 14.80 7.92
N GLU A 320 -2.41 15.62 7.00
CA GLU A 320 -3.67 16.36 7.20
C GLU A 320 -4.83 15.86 6.33
N ASP A 321 -6.05 15.87 6.88
CA ASP A 321 -7.28 15.63 6.11
C ASP A 321 -7.57 16.78 5.11
N THR A 322 -8.10 16.42 3.93
CA THR A 322 -8.46 17.34 2.83
C THR A 322 -9.75 18.11 3.02
#